data_AF-D4B7P7-F1
#
_entry.id   AF-D4B7P7-F1
#
_cell.length_a   1.000
_cell.length_b   1.000
_cell.length_c   1.000
_cell.angle_alpha   90.00
_cell.angle_beta   90.00
_cell.angle_gamma   90.00
#
_symmetry.space_group_name_H-M   'P 1'
#
loop_
_entity.id
_entity.type
_entity.pdbx_description
1 polymer ?
#
loop_
_entity_poly.entity_id
_entity_poly.type
_entity_poly.pdbx_seq_one_letter_code
_entity_poly.pdbx_strand_id
1 'polypeptide(L)'
;MKTKTQIDDNNVFDHYFSYAVSSKPMKAIEALFLHLLPYGRKILLKKNKCYRLNEEQDGIGLVLITDGLVSAINSDTGHFVSTLYPPSLLGLCHGYSAFYNVPGRIRSTLHAETDVSLFFIPLQRFVDVADKEELWHHVARILAHRIITMVNKEKTYIGMDSYTIIKSIIEEVWLYPENYRTHISLPHFIQKKSGLSRSRIMKILLDLKIGGYINIVKGRLTSVTKLPLSY
;
A
#
# COMPACT_ATOMS: atom_id res chain seq x y z
N MET A 1 9.44 -28.97 -34.87
CA MET A 1 8.60 -27.75 -34.98
C MET A 1 7.35 -27.98 -34.14
N LYS A 2 7.05 -27.29 -33.05
CA LYS A 2 7.42 -25.95 -32.59
C LYS A 2 7.91 -26.00 -31.14
N THR A 3 9.04 -25.36 -30.90
CA THR A 3 9.64 -25.10 -29.60
C THR A 3 8.65 -24.29 -28.77
N LYS A 4 8.22 -24.80 -27.62
CA LYS A 4 7.58 -23.99 -26.59
C LYS A 4 8.62 -22.98 -26.14
N THR A 5 8.48 -21.73 -26.54
CA THR A 5 9.18 -20.61 -25.91
C THR A 5 8.72 -20.61 -24.46
N GLN A 6 9.60 -21.09 -23.57
CA GLN A 6 9.50 -20.89 -22.15
C GLN A 6 9.62 -19.38 -21.95
N ILE A 7 8.49 -18.68 -21.88
CA ILE A 7 8.48 -17.30 -21.41
C ILE A 7 8.80 -17.43 -19.92
N ASP A 8 10.00 -16.99 -19.57
CA ASP A 8 10.45 -16.88 -18.18
C ASP A 8 9.66 -15.74 -17.53
N ASP A 9 8.41 -16.04 -17.13
CA ASP A 9 7.44 -15.09 -16.56
C ASP A 9 7.78 -14.72 -15.10
N ASN A 10 8.88 -15.24 -14.54
CA ASN A 10 9.18 -15.24 -13.12
C ASN A 10 10.33 -14.30 -12.70
N ASN A 11 10.38 -13.06 -13.21
CA ASN A 11 10.89 -11.87 -12.49
C ASN A 11 11.10 -10.68 -13.45
N VAL A 12 10.03 -10.07 -13.95
CA VAL A 12 10.18 -8.76 -14.62
C VAL A 12 10.42 -7.63 -13.60
N PHE A 13 10.15 -7.88 -12.31
CA PHE A 13 10.24 -6.88 -11.25
C PHE A 13 11.19 -7.33 -10.13
N ASP A 14 12.25 -6.55 -9.91
CA ASP A 14 13.22 -6.79 -8.83
C ASP A 14 12.63 -6.58 -7.41
N HIS A 15 11.49 -5.90 -7.31
CA HIS A 15 10.86 -5.53 -6.05
C HIS A 15 9.33 -5.60 -6.12
N TYR A 16 8.66 -6.13 -5.07
CA TYR A 16 7.20 -6.30 -5.04
C TYR A 16 6.44 -4.98 -5.25
N PHE A 17 6.99 -3.87 -4.76
CA PHE A 17 6.43 -2.54 -4.95
C PHE A 17 6.40 -2.13 -6.43
N SER A 18 7.47 -2.42 -7.19
CA SER A 18 7.54 -2.13 -8.63
C SER A 18 6.47 -2.90 -9.39
N TYR A 19 6.25 -4.17 -9.03
CA TYR A 19 5.13 -4.95 -9.53
C TYR A 19 3.80 -4.29 -9.19
N ALA A 20 3.57 -3.95 -7.91
CA ALA A 20 2.30 -3.41 -7.43
C ALA A 20 1.90 -2.11 -8.14
N VAL A 21 2.87 -1.23 -8.41
CA VAL A 21 2.66 0.03 -9.13
C VAL A 21 2.44 -0.22 -10.62
N SER A 22 3.33 -0.97 -11.26
CA SER A 22 3.33 -1.13 -12.73
C SER A 22 2.18 -2.00 -13.25
N SER A 23 1.74 -2.98 -12.45
CA SER A 23 0.66 -3.91 -12.81
C SER A 23 -0.72 -3.45 -12.31
N LYS A 24 -0.82 -2.28 -11.67
CA LYS A 24 -2.07 -1.78 -11.10
C LYS A 24 -3.16 -1.74 -12.19
N PRO A 25 -4.37 -2.30 -11.95
CA PRO A 25 -5.43 -2.38 -12.96
C PRO A 25 -6.13 -1.03 -13.14
N MET A 26 -5.42 -0.07 -13.74
CA MET A 26 -5.84 1.33 -13.85
C MET A 26 -7.23 1.49 -14.47
N LYS A 27 -7.49 0.84 -15.61
CA LYS A 27 -8.82 0.88 -16.25
C LYS A 27 -9.96 0.44 -15.33
N ALA A 28 -9.72 -0.54 -14.48
CA ALA A 28 -10.73 -1.01 -13.52
C ALA A 28 -10.94 -0.02 -12.38
N ILE A 29 -9.85 0.58 -11.88
CA ILE A 29 -9.92 1.61 -10.84
C ILE A 29 -10.63 2.86 -11.37
N GLU A 30 -10.29 3.31 -12.57
CA GLU A 30 -10.91 4.46 -13.24
C GLU A 30 -12.41 4.25 -13.46
N ALA A 31 -12.83 3.06 -13.90
CA ALA A 31 -14.24 2.71 -14.03
C ALA A 31 -14.99 2.83 -12.69
N LEU A 32 -14.41 2.34 -11.60
CA LEU A 32 -15.01 2.50 -10.27
C LEU A 32 -15.03 3.97 -9.84
N PHE A 33 -13.95 4.72 -10.05
CA PHE A 33 -13.89 6.14 -9.68
C PHE A 33 -14.95 6.95 -10.43
N LEU A 34 -15.10 6.73 -11.74
CA LEU A 34 -16.07 7.41 -12.59
C LEU A 34 -17.50 7.30 -12.04
N HIS A 35 -17.92 6.10 -11.65
CA HIS A 35 -19.30 5.85 -11.23
C HIS A 35 -19.53 6.10 -9.73
N LEU A 36 -18.49 5.99 -8.88
CA LEU A 36 -18.65 6.10 -7.43
C LEU A 36 -18.38 7.51 -6.88
N LEU A 37 -17.51 8.31 -7.52
CA LEU A 37 -17.17 9.65 -7.04
C LEU A 37 -18.40 10.56 -6.81
N PRO A 38 -19.45 10.56 -7.66
CA PRO A 38 -20.65 11.38 -7.44
C PRO A 38 -21.38 11.07 -6.12
N TYR A 39 -21.22 9.86 -5.58
CA TYR A 39 -21.85 9.43 -4.34
C TYR A 39 -20.91 9.57 -3.12
N GLY A 40 -19.72 10.11 -3.33
CA GLY A 40 -18.69 10.19 -2.32
C GLY A 40 -18.71 11.47 -1.51
N ARG A 41 -18.49 11.35 -0.20
CA ARG A 41 -18.19 12.49 0.67
C ARG A 41 -16.68 12.72 0.71
N LYS A 42 -16.24 13.91 0.29
CA LYS A 42 -14.82 14.28 0.32
C LYS A 42 -14.30 14.40 1.76
N ILE A 43 -13.11 13.86 2.02
CA ILE A 43 -12.39 13.92 3.28
C ILE A 43 -10.97 14.35 2.99
N LEU A 44 -10.50 15.35 3.74
CA LEU A 44 -9.13 15.84 3.69
C LEU A 44 -8.40 15.41 4.96
N LEU A 45 -7.34 14.61 4.80
CA LEU A 45 -6.51 14.18 5.91
C LEU A 45 -5.17 14.91 5.84
N LYS A 46 -4.82 15.58 6.94
CA LYS A 46 -3.47 16.13 7.09
C LYS A 46 -2.49 15.02 7.38
N LYS A 47 -1.23 15.21 6.99
CA LYS A 47 -0.12 14.31 7.30
C LYS A 47 -0.13 13.90 8.77
N ASN A 48 0.19 12.62 9.03
CA ASN A 48 0.20 11.95 10.33
C ASN A 48 -1.18 11.80 11.00
N LYS A 49 -2.27 12.23 10.35
CA LYS A 49 -3.62 11.93 10.83
C LYS A 49 -4.05 10.54 10.37
N CYS A 50 -4.94 9.96 11.15
CA CYS A 50 -5.50 8.65 10.88
C CYS A 50 -6.98 8.79 10.50
N TYR A 51 -7.44 7.93 9.62
CA TYR A 51 -8.85 7.74 9.30
C TYR A 51 -9.19 6.28 9.53
N ARG A 52 -10.08 6.02 10.49
CA ARG A 52 -10.50 4.66 10.81
C ARG A 52 -11.70 4.32 9.96
N LEU A 53 -11.55 3.27 9.15
CA LEU A 53 -12.69 2.69 8.47
C LEU A 53 -13.55 2.02 9.53
N ASN A 54 -14.85 2.33 9.54
CA ASN A 54 -15.85 1.76 10.45
C ASN A 54 -15.94 2.41 11.85
N GLU A 55 -15.54 3.67 12.04
CA GLU A 55 -15.99 4.43 13.23
C GLU A 55 -17.41 5.00 13.00
N GLU A 56 -18.20 5.09 14.09
CA GLU A 56 -19.65 5.35 14.12
C GLU A 56 -20.12 6.57 13.31
N GLN A 57 -19.25 7.51 12.95
CA GLN A 57 -19.61 8.71 12.19
C GLN A 57 -19.96 8.44 10.72
N ASP A 58 -19.27 7.51 10.07
CA ASP A 58 -19.40 7.30 8.60
C ASP A 58 -20.03 5.95 8.26
N GLY A 59 -20.12 5.04 9.23
CA GLY A 59 -20.61 3.69 9.01
C GLY A 59 -19.64 2.86 8.16
N ILE A 60 -20.19 1.87 7.46
CA ILE A 60 -19.40 0.92 6.67
C ILE A 60 -19.40 1.36 5.21
N GLY A 61 -18.22 1.36 4.61
CA GLY A 61 -18.07 1.80 3.23
C GLY A 61 -16.68 1.58 2.67
N LEU A 62 -16.48 2.20 1.52
CA LEU A 62 -15.23 2.19 0.78
C LEU A 62 -14.63 3.60 0.80
N VAL A 63 -13.34 3.68 0.54
CA VAL A 63 -12.63 4.94 0.37
C VAL A 63 -11.92 4.97 -0.97
N LEU A 64 -12.08 6.06 -1.72
CA LEU A 64 -11.38 6.33 -2.96
C LEU A 64 -10.29 7.37 -2.68
N ILE A 65 -9.04 6.98 -2.74
CA ILE A 65 -7.87 7.83 -2.55
C ILE A 65 -7.57 8.50 -3.89
N THR A 66 -7.78 9.81 -3.94
CA THR A 66 -7.59 10.64 -5.13
C THR A 66 -6.23 11.33 -5.16
N ASP A 67 -5.65 11.61 -4.00
CA ASP A 67 -4.35 12.26 -3.88
C ASP A 67 -3.67 11.91 -2.54
N GLY A 68 -2.34 11.91 -2.53
CA GLY A 68 -1.52 11.63 -1.34
C GLY A 68 -1.28 10.14 -1.05
N LEU A 69 -0.33 9.86 -0.15
CA LEU A 69 0.03 8.51 0.25
C LEU A 69 -0.61 8.09 1.57
N VAL A 70 -1.12 6.86 1.57
CA VAL A 70 -1.76 6.26 2.75
C VAL A 70 -1.12 4.92 3.07
N SER A 71 -0.81 4.70 4.34
CA SER A 71 -0.50 3.37 4.87
C SER A 71 -1.72 2.77 5.54
N ALA A 72 -2.13 1.58 5.10
CA ALA A 72 -3.14 0.77 5.78
C ALA A 72 -2.48 -0.03 6.91
N ILE A 73 -3.01 0.11 8.12
CA ILE A 73 -2.54 -0.55 9.33
C ILE A 73 -3.69 -1.41 9.86
N ASN A 74 -3.42 -2.66 10.23
CA ASN A 74 -4.38 -3.48 10.95
C ASN A 74 -4.59 -2.87 12.35
N SER A 75 -5.82 -2.50 12.67
CA SER A 75 -6.14 -1.80 13.92
C SER A 75 -6.05 -2.70 15.16
N ASP A 76 -6.17 -4.02 14.98
CA ASP A 76 -6.12 -5.00 16.09
C ASP A 76 -4.68 -5.32 16.48
N THR A 77 -3.79 -5.48 15.50
CA THR A 77 -2.39 -5.85 15.74
C THR A 77 -1.42 -4.68 15.68
N GLY A 78 -1.84 -3.54 15.13
CA GLY A 78 -0.95 -2.41 14.82
C GLY A 78 0.02 -2.69 13.66
N HIS A 79 -0.09 -3.85 13.01
CA HIS A 79 0.81 -4.24 11.94
C HIS A 79 0.51 -3.51 10.63
N PHE A 80 1.57 -3.11 9.94
CA PHE A 80 1.47 -2.53 8.61
C PHE A 80 0.98 -3.56 7.58
N VAL A 81 -0.05 -3.20 6.82
CA VAL A 81 -0.63 -4.05 5.78
C VAL A 81 -0.06 -3.68 4.41
N SER A 82 -0.26 -2.44 3.97
CA SER A 82 0.17 -1.98 2.64
C SER A 82 0.23 -0.46 2.56
N THR A 83 0.96 0.07 1.56
CA THR A 83 0.93 1.49 1.18
C THR A 83 0.13 1.62 -0.12
N LEU A 84 -0.75 2.62 -0.18
CA LEU A 84 -1.66 2.87 -1.28
C LEU A 84 -1.32 4.20 -1.97
N TYR A 85 -1.28 4.15 -3.30
CA TYR A 85 -0.96 5.27 -4.18
C TYR A 85 -2.21 5.71 -4.93
N PRO A 86 -2.46 7.00 -5.13
CA PRO A 86 -3.57 7.44 -5.95
C PRO A 86 -3.35 7.04 -7.43
N PRO A 87 -4.42 6.79 -8.19
CA PRO A 87 -5.75 6.46 -7.69
C PRO A 87 -5.73 5.05 -7.08
N SER A 88 -6.33 4.91 -5.91
CA SER A 88 -6.58 3.60 -5.27
C SER A 88 -7.88 3.64 -4.52
N LEU A 89 -8.54 2.50 -4.41
CA LEU A 89 -9.64 2.35 -3.47
C LEU A 89 -9.22 1.52 -2.27
N LEU A 90 -9.98 1.50 -1.18
CA LEU A 90 -9.87 0.51 -0.11
C LEU A 90 -11.26 0.27 0.47
N GLY A 91 -11.42 -0.86 1.17
CA GLY A 91 -12.70 -1.21 1.82
C GLY A 91 -13.48 -2.31 1.11
N LEU A 92 -13.02 -2.86 -0.02
CA LEU A 92 -13.72 -3.98 -0.68
C LEU A 92 -13.88 -5.20 0.25
N CYS A 93 -12.80 -5.67 0.87
CA CYS A 93 -12.87 -6.81 1.78
C CYS A 93 -13.70 -6.51 3.03
N HIS A 94 -13.61 -5.27 3.56
CA HIS A 94 -14.42 -4.84 4.70
C HIS A 94 -15.91 -4.80 4.33
N GLY A 95 -16.24 -4.20 3.18
CA GLY A 95 -17.59 -4.12 2.64
C GLY A 95 -18.18 -5.50 2.45
N TYR A 96 -17.45 -6.44 1.86
CA TYR A 96 -17.85 -7.84 1.75
C TYR A 96 -18.15 -8.45 3.13
N SER A 97 -17.22 -8.34 4.09
CA SER A 97 -17.41 -8.93 5.41
C SER A 97 -18.61 -8.35 6.17
N ALA A 98 -18.89 -7.07 5.98
CA ALA A 98 -20.03 -6.41 6.57
C ALA A 98 -21.34 -6.80 5.90
N PHE A 99 -21.37 -6.81 4.57
CA PHE A 99 -22.55 -7.10 3.76
C PHE A 99 -23.05 -8.53 4.00
N TYR A 100 -22.12 -9.49 4.02
CA TYR A 100 -22.45 -10.92 4.19
C TYR A 100 -22.31 -11.41 5.64
N ASN A 101 -22.15 -10.51 6.60
CA ASN A 101 -21.97 -10.82 8.02
C ASN A 101 -20.89 -11.88 8.30
N VAL A 102 -19.77 -11.79 7.60
CA VAL A 102 -18.64 -12.71 7.75
C VAL A 102 -17.94 -12.43 9.09
N PRO A 103 -17.69 -13.45 9.92
CA PRO A 103 -16.97 -13.28 11.19
C PRO A 103 -15.49 -12.91 10.97
N GLY A 104 -14.83 -12.40 12.02
CA GLY A 104 -13.39 -12.06 11.95
C GLY A 104 -13.10 -10.80 11.13
N ARG A 105 -13.94 -9.77 11.26
CA ARG A 105 -13.82 -8.51 10.49
C ARG A 105 -12.45 -7.86 10.72
N ILE A 106 -11.71 -7.69 9.63
CA ILE A 106 -10.45 -6.95 9.64
C ILE A 106 -10.77 -5.47 9.91
N ARG A 107 -10.16 -4.91 10.95
CA ARG A 107 -10.21 -3.46 11.19
C ARG A 107 -8.94 -2.84 10.61
N SER A 108 -9.11 -1.85 9.75
CA SER A 108 -7.98 -1.13 9.16
C SER A 108 -8.07 0.36 9.43
N THR A 109 -6.97 0.91 9.92
CA THR A 109 -6.75 2.34 10.05
C THR A 109 -5.91 2.82 8.88
N LEU A 110 -6.38 3.84 8.18
CA LEU A 110 -5.60 4.57 7.19
C LEU A 110 -4.76 5.62 7.90
N HIS A 111 -3.46 5.61 7.68
CA HIS A 111 -2.54 6.63 8.17
C HIS A 111 -2.04 7.47 7.00
N ALA A 112 -2.25 8.78 7.05
CA ALA A 112 -1.83 9.70 6.03
C ALA A 112 -0.31 9.96 6.13
N GLU A 113 0.46 9.40 5.21
CA GLU A 113 1.93 9.61 5.16
C GLU A 113 2.26 11.01 4.60
N THR A 114 1.35 11.56 3.80
CA THR A 114 1.35 12.95 3.31
C THR A 114 0.00 13.61 3.62
N ASP A 115 -0.21 14.84 3.17
CA ASP A 115 -1.59 15.33 3.03
C ASP A 115 -2.30 14.46 1.98
N VAL A 116 -3.56 14.09 2.25
CA VAL A 116 -4.32 13.10 1.49
C VAL A 116 -5.72 13.63 1.22
N SER A 117 -6.18 13.44 -0.02
CA SER A 117 -7.58 13.68 -0.42
C SER A 117 -8.23 12.35 -0.77
N LEU A 118 -9.34 12.04 -0.10
CA LEU A 118 -10.11 10.83 -0.36
C LEU A 118 -11.62 11.08 -0.36
N PHE A 119 -12.38 10.14 -0.88
CA PHE A 119 -13.84 10.13 -0.84
C PHE A 119 -14.32 8.89 -0.11
N PHE A 120 -15.20 9.06 0.86
CA PHE A 120 -15.91 7.96 1.49
C PHE A 120 -17.20 7.64 0.71
N ILE A 121 -17.39 6.37 0.36
CA ILE A 121 -18.57 5.85 -0.34
C ILE A 121 -19.31 4.89 0.61
N PRO A 122 -20.58 5.16 0.96
CA PRO A 122 -21.38 4.23 1.75
C PRO A 122 -21.50 2.86 1.05
N LEU A 123 -21.42 1.77 1.81
CA LEU A 123 -21.43 0.41 1.27
C LEU A 123 -22.65 0.12 0.39
N GLN A 124 -23.85 0.51 0.85
CA GLN A 124 -25.08 0.30 0.08
C GLN A 124 -25.01 1.00 -1.29
N ARG A 125 -24.53 2.24 -1.33
CA ARG A 125 -24.37 2.99 -2.59
C ARG A 125 -23.36 2.33 -3.52
N PHE A 126 -22.27 1.80 -2.97
CA PHE A 126 -21.32 1.04 -3.76
C PHE A 126 -21.96 -0.19 -4.40
N VAL A 127 -22.73 -0.98 -3.64
CA VAL A 127 -23.41 -2.18 -4.16
C VAL A 127 -24.42 -1.81 -5.24
N ASP A 128 -25.31 -0.84 -4.97
CA ASP A 128 -26.33 -0.38 -5.94
C ASP A 128 -25.70 0.06 -7.27
N VAL A 129 -24.60 0.82 -7.20
CA VAL A 129 -23.88 1.32 -8.39
C VAL A 129 -23.12 0.19 -9.09
N ALA A 130 -22.51 -0.73 -8.34
CA ALA A 130 -21.78 -1.85 -8.91
C ALA A 130 -22.71 -2.81 -9.66
N ASP A 131 -23.91 -3.05 -9.15
CA ASP A 131 -24.94 -3.84 -9.83
C ASP A 131 -25.46 -3.13 -11.08
N LYS A 132 -25.84 -1.85 -10.94
CA LYS A 132 -26.44 -1.08 -12.04
C LYS A 132 -25.48 -0.85 -13.22
N GLU A 133 -24.21 -0.56 -12.93
CA GLU A 133 -23.19 -0.21 -13.93
C GLU A 133 -22.26 -1.40 -14.27
N GLU A 134 -22.63 -2.62 -13.87
CA GLU A 134 -21.91 -3.88 -14.15
C GLU A 134 -20.41 -3.88 -13.72
N LEU A 135 -20.09 -3.25 -12.58
CA LEU A 135 -18.71 -3.00 -12.16
C LEU A 135 -18.02 -4.22 -11.52
N TRP A 136 -18.74 -5.32 -11.27
CA TRP A 136 -18.19 -6.47 -10.54
C TRP A 136 -16.99 -7.12 -11.23
N HIS A 137 -16.93 -7.11 -12.57
CA HIS A 137 -15.75 -7.58 -13.28
C HIS A 137 -14.51 -6.70 -12.98
N HIS A 138 -14.70 -5.38 -12.88
CA HIS A 138 -13.64 -4.46 -12.46
C HIS A 138 -13.23 -4.67 -11.00
N VAL A 139 -14.21 -4.89 -10.11
CA VAL A 139 -13.97 -5.25 -8.70
C VAL A 139 -13.12 -6.52 -8.60
N ALA A 140 -13.49 -7.58 -9.32
CA ALA A 140 -12.76 -8.85 -9.34
C ALA A 140 -11.32 -8.67 -9.81
N ARG A 141 -11.07 -7.87 -10.85
CA ARG A 141 -9.72 -7.55 -11.34
C ARG A 141 -8.88 -6.83 -10.28
N ILE A 142 -9.48 -5.90 -9.52
CA ILE A 142 -8.82 -5.18 -8.44
C ILE A 142 -8.48 -6.12 -7.28
N LEU A 143 -9.39 -7.03 -6.91
CA LEU A 143 -9.15 -8.03 -5.87
C LEU A 143 -8.07 -9.03 -6.28
N ALA A 144 -8.11 -9.55 -7.50
CA ALA A 144 -7.09 -10.45 -8.04
C ALA A 144 -5.70 -9.79 -8.02
N HIS A 145 -5.59 -8.54 -8.47
CA HIS A 145 -4.34 -7.77 -8.42
C HIS A 145 -3.79 -7.63 -6.99
N ARG A 146 -4.66 -7.38 -6.00
CA ARG A 146 -4.26 -7.30 -4.59
C ARG A 146 -3.73 -8.63 -4.06
N ILE A 147 -4.40 -9.73 -4.39
CA ILE A 147 -3.97 -11.08 -3.98
C ILE A 147 -2.58 -11.37 -4.55
N ILE A 148 -2.36 -11.14 -5.85
CA ILE A 148 -1.05 -11.38 -6.47
C ILE A 148 0.03 -10.48 -5.85
N THR A 149 -0.29 -9.20 -5.60
CA THR A 149 0.62 -8.27 -4.93
C THR A 149 0.98 -8.74 -3.52
N MET A 150 0.01 -9.28 -2.78
CA MET A 150 0.23 -9.82 -1.43
C MET A 150 1.14 -11.05 -1.48
N VAL A 151 0.93 -11.97 -2.43
CA VAL A 151 1.78 -13.15 -2.63
C VAL A 151 3.22 -12.75 -3.02
N ASN A 152 3.39 -11.76 -3.91
CA ASN A 152 4.73 -11.25 -4.26
C ASN A 152 5.43 -10.56 -3.08
N LYS A 153 4.66 -9.83 -2.26
CA LYS A 153 5.16 -9.27 -1.01
C LYS A 153 5.60 -10.36 -0.04
N GLU A 154 4.80 -11.41 0.13
CA GLU A 154 5.09 -12.54 1.01
C GLU A 154 6.39 -13.27 0.60
N LYS A 155 6.59 -13.53 -0.70
CA LYS A 155 7.86 -14.06 -1.24
C LYS A 155 9.06 -13.18 -0.90
N THR A 156 8.84 -11.88 -0.75
CA THR A 156 9.90 -10.93 -0.39
C THR A 156 10.24 -11.02 1.10
N TYR A 157 9.32 -11.34 2.01
CA TYR A 157 9.59 -11.20 3.45
C TYR A 157 9.78 -12.52 4.22
N ILE A 158 9.31 -13.65 3.71
CA ILE A 158 9.45 -14.94 4.43
C ILE A 158 10.94 -15.35 4.52
N GLY A 159 11.42 -15.59 5.74
CA GLY A 159 12.77 -16.12 6.00
C GLY A 159 13.91 -15.10 5.86
N MET A 160 13.60 -13.81 5.65
CA MET A 160 14.60 -12.77 5.50
C MET A 160 15.18 -12.28 6.82
N ASP A 161 16.47 -11.95 6.81
CA ASP A 161 17.12 -11.27 7.93
C ASP A 161 16.70 -9.80 8.05
N SER A 162 17.07 -9.17 9.19
CA SER A 162 16.74 -7.77 9.44
C SER A 162 17.28 -6.81 8.37
N TYR A 163 18.43 -7.13 7.77
CA TYR A 163 19.01 -6.28 6.73
C TYR A 163 18.18 -6.30 5.47
N THR A 164 17.79 -7.47 5.01
CA THR A 164 17.10 -7.65 3.73
C THR A 164 15.71 -7.03 3.78
N ILE A 165 15.04 -7.11 4.93
CA ILE A 165 13.80 -6.36 5.21
C ILE A 165 14.03 -4.85 5.10
N ILE A 166 15.07 -4.31 5.74
CA ILE A 166 15.39 -2.88 5.71
C ILE A 166 15.75 -2.43 4.29
N LYS A 167 16.56 -3.22 3.58
CA LYS A 167 16.98 -3.00 2.19
C LYS A 167 15.75 -2.86 1.28
N SER A 168 14.84 -3.82 1.33
CA SER A 168 13.58 -3.79 0.58
C SER A 168 12.76 -2.53 0.88
N ILE A 169 12.65 -2.12 2.15
CA ILE A 169 11.91 -0.90 2.51
C ILE A 169 12.62 0.37 1.99
N ILE A 170 13.95 0.42 1.99
CA ILE A 170 14.72 1.54 1.42
C ILE A 170 14.48 1.63 -0.10
N GLU A 171 14.57 0.51 -0.81
CA GLU A 171 14.31 0.43 -2.25
C GLU A 171 12.88 0.86 -2.57
N GLU A 172 11.90 0.39 -1.80
CA GLU A 172 10.52 0.82 -1.91
C GLU A 172 10.37 2.34 -1.72
N VAL A 173 10.90 2.90 -0.64
CA VAL A 173 10.83 4.34 -0.37
C VAL A 173 11.52 5.13 -1.49
N TRP A 174 12.61 4.61 -2.05
CA TRP A 174 13.33 5.26 -3.15
C TRP A 174 12.50 5.33 -4.44
N LEU A 175 11.69 4.30 -4.71
CA LEU A 175 10.76 4.23 -5.84
C LEU A 175 9.55 5.17 -5.71
N TYR A 176 9.31 5.73 -4.53
CA TYR A 176 8.22 6.69 -4.36
C TYR A 176 8.55 8.01 -5.08
N PRO A 177 7.55 8.68 -5.68
CA PRO A 177 7.73 10.02 -6.20
C PRO A 177 8.35 10.96 -5.16
N GLU A 178 9.27 11.82 -5.59
CA GLU A 178 10.10 12.64 -4.70
C GLU A 178 9.25 13.54 -3.77
N ASN A 179 8.16 14.09 -4.30
CA ASN A 179 7.19 14.91 -3.57
C ASN A 179 6.54 14.15 -2.39
N TYR A 180 6.58 12.83 -2.38
CA TYR A 180 6.13 12.02 -1.24
C TYR A 180 7.30 11.48 -0.41
N ARG A 181 8.33 10.96 -1.07
CA ARG A 181 9.51 10.37 -0.43
C ARG A 181 10.16 11.32 0.56
N THR A 182 10.29 12.60 0.17
CA THR A 182 10.90 13.62 1.02
C THR A 182 10.12 13.87 2.30
N HIS A 183 8.84 13.51 2.39
CA HIS A 183 8.03 13.68 3.60
C HIS A 183 8.14 12.48 4.56
N ILE A 184 8.75 11.38 4.15
CA ILE A 184 8.79 10.14 4.95
C ILE A 184 9.98 10.17 5.91
N SER A 185 9.73 9.86 7.18
CA SER A 185 10.77 9.53 8.15
C SER A 185 11.18 8.07 7.96
N LEU A 186 12.31 7.83 7.30
CA LEU A 186 12.76 6.48 6.94
C LEU A 186 12.87 5.55 8.16
N PRO A 187 13.49 5.94 9.30
CA PRO A 187 13.57 5.04 10.47
C PRO A 187 12.19 4.67 11.02
N HIS A 188 11.27 5.64 11.10
CA HIS A 188 9.91 5.39 11.59
C HIS A 188 9.12 4.50 10.63
N PHE A 189 9.27 4.76 9.32
CA PHE A 189 8.61 3.99 8.28
C PHE A 189 9.10 2.54 8.24
N ILE A 190 10.41 2.32 8.37
CA ILE A 190 11.01 0.99 8.52
C ILE A 190 10.45 0.31 9.76
N GLN A 191 10.46 0.99 10.91
CA GLN A 191 9.98 0.41 12.17
C GLN A 191 8.52 -0.05 12.05
N LYS A 192 7.67 0.79 11.47
CA LYS A 192 6.25 0.51 11.23
C LYS A 192 6.03 -0.68 10.28
N LYS A 193 6.84 -0.79 9.23
CA LYS A 193 6.72 -1.86 8.22
C LYS A 193 7.31 -3.20 8.64
N SER A 194 8.41 -3.18 9.39
CA SER A 194 9.20 -4.37 9.70
C SER A 194 8.94 -4.94 11.09
N GLY A 195 8.43 -4.14 12.03
CA GLY A 195 8.35 -4.52 13.45
C GLY A 195 9.71 -4.63 14.15
N LEU A 196 10.81 -4.31 13.47
CA LEU A 196 12.16 -4.39 14.04
C LEU A 196 12.37 -3.35 15.15
N SER A 197 13.27 -3.67 16.09
CA SER A 197 13.63 -2.75 17.14
C SER A 197 14.34 -1.51 16.58
N ARG A 198 14.12 -0.36 17.21
CA ARG A 198 14.73 0.91 16.80
C ARG A 198 16.27 0.82 16.79
N SER A 199 16.87 0.15 17.77
CA SER A 199 18.32 -0.03 17.84
C SER A 199 18.87 -0.83 16.65
N ARG A 200 18.20 -1.93 16.26
CA ARG A 200 18.58 -2.75 15.10
C ARG A 200 18.49 -1.95 13.80
N ILE A 201 17.41 -1.19 13.64
CA ILE A 201 17.19 -0.34 12.45
C ILE A 201 18.29 0.72 12.37
N MET A 202 18.53 1.46 13.45
CA MET A 202 19.52 2.54 13.45
C MET A 202 20.93 2.03 13.19
N LYS A 203 21.29 0.85 13.70
CA LYS A 203 22.59 0.21 13.42
C LYS A 203 22.77 -0.01 11.92
N ILE A 204 21.82 -0.69 11.27
CA ILE A 204 21.90 -1.00 9.84
C ILE A 204 21.90 0.28 8.98
N LEU A 205 21.05 1.26 9.32
CA LEU A 205 21.04 2.55 8.61
C LEU A 205 22.35 3.32 8.75
N LEU A 206 23.00 3.25 9.92
CA LEU A 206 24.29 3.88 10.15
C LEU A 206 25.38 3.22 9.30
N ASP A 207 25.44 1.90 9.28
CA ASP A 207 26.45 1.16 8.50
C ASP A 207 26.28 1.40 7.00
N LEU A 208 25.03 1.42 6.50
CA LEU A 208 24.74 1.78 5.11
C LEU A 208 25.15 3.22 4.78
N LYS A 209 25.01 4.14 5.72
CA LYS A 209 25.44 5.53 5.56
C LYS A 209 26.96 5.65 5.55
N ILE A 210 27.66 4.98 6.47
CA ILE A 210 29.12 4.95 6.54
C ILE A 210 29.71 4.33 5.27
N GLY A 211 29.09 3.26 4.76
CA GLY A 211 29.48 2.63 3.49
C GLY A 211 29.15 3.44 2.23
N GLY A 212 28.53 4.62 2.36
CA GLY A 212 28.18 5.48 1.22
C GLY A 212 27.02 4.98 0.36
N TYR A 213 26.26 4.00 0.84
CA TYR A 213 25.14 3.40 0.09
C TYR A 213 23.88 4.27 0.12
N ILE A 214 23.67 5.00 1.21
CA ILE A 214 22.52 5.88 1.39
C ILE A 214 22.95 7.21 2.01
N ASN A 215 22.20 8.27 1.71
CA ASN A 215 22.28 9.52 2.48
C ASN A 215 20.94 9.85 3.14
N ILE A 216 20.99 10.15 4.43
CA ILE A 216 19.83 10.51 5.25
C ILE A 216 20.06 11.88 5.88
N VAL A 217 19.13 12.80 5.63
CA VAL A 217 19.11 14.16 6.20
C VAL A 217 17.82 14.35 7.00
N LYS A 218 17.93 14.68 8.30
CA LYS A 218 16.77 14.82 9.21
C LYS A 218 15.80 13.62 9.16
N GLY A 219 16.34 12.41 9.04
CA GLY A 219 15.58 11.16 8.96
C GLY A 219 14.94 10.87 7.60
N ARG A 220 15.17 11.69 6.57
CA ARG A 220 14.62 11.54 5.22
C ARG A 220 15.68 11.02 4.26
N LEU A 221 15.28 10.10 3.38
CA LEU A 221 16.15 9.49 2.39
C LEU A 221 16.38 10.46 1.22
N THR A 222 17.64 10.80 0.95
CA THR A 222 18.03 11.82 -0.06
C THR A 222 18.83 11.25 -1.22
N SER A 223 19.58 10.17 -1.00
CA SER A 223 20.22 9.39 -2.07
C SER A 223 20.26 7.92 -1.71
N VAL A 224 20.22 7.07 -2.75
CA VAL A 224 20.44 5.63 -2.68
C VAL A 224 21.32 5.25 -3.87
N THR A 225 22.39 4.50 -3.61
CA THR A 225 23.17 3.80 -4.62
C THR A 225 22.88 2.30 -4.53
N LYS A 226 23.61 1.46 -5.28
CA LYS A 226 23.39 0.01 -5.27
C LYS A 226 23.65 -0.56 -3.86
N LEU A 227 22.58 -0.97 -3.18
CA LEU A 227 22.66 -1.58 -1.85
C LEU A 227 23.36 -2.96 -1.93
N PRO A 228 24.17 -3.33 -0.92
CA PRO A 228 24.80 -4.65 -0.85
C PRO A 228 23.79 -5.80 -0.94
N LEU A 229 24.22 -6.94 -1.48
CA LEU A 229 23.38 -8.14 -1.51
C LEU A 229 23.14 -8.73 -0.12
N SER A 230 24.13 -8.61 0.77
CA SER A 230 24.12 -9.09 2.15
C SER A 230 24.83 -8.09 3.07
N TYR A 231 24.54 -8.16 4.37
CA TYR A 231 25.09 -7.29 5.42
C TYR A 231 26.15 -8.00 6.25
#